data_AF-A0A916U1V6-F1
#
_entry.id   AF-A0A916U1V6-F1
#
_cell.length_a   1.000
_cell.length_b   1.000
_cell.length_c   1.000
_cell.angle_alpha   90.00
_cell.angle_beta   90.00
_cell.angle_gamma   90.00
#
_symmetry.space_group_name_H-M   'P 1'
#
loop_
_entity.id
_entity.type
_entity.pdbx_description
1 polymer ?
#
loop_
_entity_poly.entity_id
_entity_poly.type
_entity_poly.pdbx_seq_one_letter_code
_entity_poly.pdbx_strand_id
1 'polypeptide(L)'
;MVTPAQKNTSAWGWTLVIAVIILSICVLWATATIQSTSRNVEQQHDSVEIEKIIRNLDSKGSVALDPIGKTRARFTDGARTVVITGPEREFTDRVAPKLTVRTTAWVRLLPEPWQQDSATLPWFDEWMRASIDWTIPDVLEVAFQYTAGTTDFYDDDGLRYRGAAKFGPLRGDGFRSIGADFHDYLGLDWTFPDGTFHAHTPSQAGSVDCSGYIRLVYGYRMGMELTRASGNGDAIPRVADDIAKRGPGVLIASTTKEARDRIDDLRPGDLVFFDADGEDRIHHAGIYLGIDSEGDHRFISSRGTVNGPTISDINGASILNGDGHYAKGFEIARRF
;
A
#
# COMPACT_ATOMS: atom_id res chain seq x y z
N MET A 1 37.09 -51.99 -74.82
CA MET A 1 38.22 -51.77 -73.88
C MET A 1 37.96 -50.48 -73.11
N VAL A 2 38.07 -50.57 -71.78
CA VAL A 2 38.17 -49.47 -70.79
C VAL A 2 36.88 -48.68 -70.45
N THR A 3 36.20 -49.20 -69.42
CA THR A 3 35.74 -48.60 -68.14
C THR A 3 35.17 -47.17 -68.01
N PRO A 4 34.22 -46.97 -67.06
CA PRO A 4 33.43 -45.75 -66.87
C PRO A 4 34.05 -44.75 -65.88
N ALA A 5 33.73 -43.47 -66.04
CA ALA A 5 34.10 -42.41 -65.10
C ALA A 5 33.06 -42.28 -63.95
N GLN A 6 33.59 -42.08 -62.75
CA GLN A 6 32.92 -42.03 -61.45
C GLN A 6 31.90 -40.89 -61.29
N LYS A 7 30.80 -41.24 -60.59
CA LYS A 7 29.91 -40.32 -59.88
C LYS A 7 30.67 -39.63 -58.73
N ASN A 8 30.58 -38.30 -58.66
CA ASN A 8 30.72 -37.53 -57.42
C ASN A 8 29.36 -36.94 -57.07
N THR A 9 28.64 -37.59 -56.16
CA THR A 9 27.47 -37.03 -55.48
C THR A 9 27.96 -36.12 -54.35
N SER A 10 27.78 -34.82 -54.50
CA SER A 10 28.18 -33.81 -53.54
C SER A 10 27.26 -33.82 -52.31
N ALA A 11 27.83 -34.22 -51.18
CA ALA A 11 27.86 -33.61 -49.84
C ALA A 11 26.82 -32.52 -49.42
N TRP A 12 25.58 -32.54 -49.89
CA TRP A 12 24.52 -31.60 -49.46
C TRP A 12 23.36 -32.26 -48.70
N GLY A 13 23.36 -33.60 -48.59
CA GLY A 13 22.28 -34.35 -47.93
C GLY A 13 22.44 -34.56 -46.42
N TRP A 14 23.65 -34.45 -45.87
CA TRP A 14 23.92 -34.80 -44.45
C TRP A 14 23.89 -33.61 -43.49
N THR A 15 24.10 -32.38 -43.98
CA THR A 15 24.06 -31.18 -43.15
C THR A 15 22.63 -30.80 -42.75
N LEU A 16 21.63 -31.11 -43.59
CA LEU A 16 20.22 -30.81 -43.31
C LEU A 16 19.61 -31.77 -42.28
N VAL A 17 20.01 -33.05 -42.28
CA VAL A 17 19.47 -34.06 -41.35
C VAL A 17 20.02 -33.87 -39.93
N ILE A 18 21.28 -33.46 -39.78
CA ILE A 18 21.87 -33.16 -38.47
C ILE A 18 21.30 -31.85 -37.90
N ALA A 19 21.04 -30.84 -38.73
CA ALA A 19 20.39 -29.60 -38.29
C ALA A 19 18.95 -29.83 -37.79
N VAL A 20 18.18 -30.69 -38.45
CA VAL A 20 16.81 -31.03 -38.03
C VAL A 20 16.80 -31.85 -36.73
N ILE A 21 17.73 -32.80 -36.55
CA ILE A 21 17.82 -33.59 -35.31
C ILE A 21 18.27 -32.72 -34.12
N ILE A 22 19.22 -31.80 -34.30
CA ILE A 22 19.64 -30.87 -33.25
C ILE A 22 18.51 -29.88 -32.91
N LEU A 23 17.76 -29.38 -33.91
CA LEU A 23 16.61 -28.50 -33.65
C LEU A 23 15.49 -29.26 -32.91
N SER A 24 15.22 -30.52 -33.24
CA SER A 24 14.21 -31.34 -32.56
C SER A 24 14.61 -31.70 -31.12
N ILE A 25 15.90 -31.96 -30.86
CA ILE A 25 16.39 -32.20 -29.50
C ILE A 25 16.38 -30.88 -28.68
N CYS A 26 16.78 -29.75 -29.25
CA CYS A 26 16.68 -28.45 -28.58
C CYS A 26 15.24 -28.05 -28.29
N VAL A 27 14.28 -28.36 -29.17
CA VAL A 27 12.84 -28.13 -28.94
C VAL A 27 12.31 -29.07 -27.86
N LEU A 28 12.71 -30.35 -27.83
CA LEU A 28 12.30 -31.29 -26.78
C LEU A 28 12.86 -30.92 -25.40
N TRP A 29 14.10 -30.43 -25.31
CA TRP A 29 14.67 -29.91 -24.07
C TRP A 29 14.02 -28.58 -23.68
N ALA A 30 13.77 -27.67 -24.63
CA ALA A 30 13.05 -26.43 -24.34
C ALA A 30 11.61 -26.70 -23.87
N THR A 31 10.89 -27.66 -24.45
CA THR A 31 9.54 -28.02 -23.99
C THR A 31 9.57 -28.72 -22.64
N ALA A 32 10.54 -29.59 -22.36
CA ALA A 32 10.66 -30.24 -21.05
C ALA A 32 11.08 -29.24 -19.95
N THR A 33 11.93 -28.26 -20.27
CA THR A 33 12.30 -27.17 -19.35
C THR A 33 11.17 -26.17 -19.19
N ILE A 34 10.42 -25.82 -20.24
CA ILE A 34 9.24 -24.95 -20.12
C ILE A 34 8.14 -25.65 -19.31
N GLN A 35 7.95 -26.96 -19.48
CA GLN A 35 6.92 -27.72 -18.78
C GLN A 35 7.32 -28.09 -17.34
N SER A 36 8.61 -28.18 -17.02
CA SER A 36 9.10 -28.29 -15.63
C SER A 36 9.16 -26.93 -14.92
N THR A 37 9.44 -25.85 -15.65
CA THR A 37 9.40 -24.49 -15.12
C THR A 37 7.95 -24.03 -14.96
N SER A 38 7.03 -24.41 -15.85
CA SER A 38 5.59 -24.14 -15.68
C SER A 38 4.99 -24.98 -14.57
N ARG A 39 5.35 -26.26 -14.42
CA ARG A 39 4.92 -27.08 -13.26
C ARG A 39 5.45 -26.59 -11.92
N ASN A 40 6.60 -25.90 -11.90
CA ASN A 40 7.17 -25.30 -10.68
C ASN A 40 6.69 -23.87 -10.40
N VAL A 41 6.14 -23.15 -11.39
CA VAL A 41 5.46 -21.85 -11.18
C VAL A 41 3.96 -22.03 -10.90
N GLU A 42 3.39 -23.17 -11.27
CA GLU A 42 1.99 -23.56 -10.99
C GLU A 42 1.82 -24.23 -9.61
N GLN A 43 2.85 -24.20 -8.76
CA GLN A 43 2.73 -24.55 -7.34
C GLN A 43 2.82 -23.27 -6.50
N GLN A 44 1.74 -23.00 -5.77
CA GLN A 44 1.58 -22.01 -4.70
C GLN A 44 1.00 -20.64 -5.07
N HIS A 45 0.03 -20.61 -6.00
CA HIS A 45 -1.20 -19.89 -5.65
C HIS A 45 -1.90 -20.73 -4.60
N ASP A 46 -1.51 -20.60 -3.32
CA ASP A 46 -2.34 -21.08 -2.23
C ASP A 46 -3.69 -20.37 -2.42
N SER A 47 -4.66 -21.06 -3.03
CA SER A 47 -6.04 -20.62 -3.07
C SER A 47 -6.40 -20.37 -1.61
N VAL A 48 -6.59 -19.11 -1.25
CA VAL A 48 -7.01 -18.73 0.09
C VAL A 48 -8.44 -19.21 0.23
N GLU A 49 -8.60 -20.47 0.62
CA GLU A 49 -9.90 -21.05 0.86
C GLU A 49 -10.41 -20.44 2.16
N ILE A 50 -11.55 -19.75 2.08
CA ILE A 50 -12.28 -19.26 3.24
C ILE A 50 -13.35 -20.29 3.54
N GLU A 51 -13.21 -20.99 4.66
CA GLU A 51 -14.21 -21.93 5.12
C GLU A 51 -15.35 -21.21 5.83
N LYS A 52 -15.00 -20.23 6.68
CA LYS A 52 -15.96 -19.62 7.59
C LYS A 52 -15.60 -18.18 7.94
N ILE A 53 -16.63 -17.36 8.09
CA ILE A 53 -16.53 -16.04 8.73
C ILE A 53 -17.15 -16.13 10.12
N ILE A 54 -16.36 -15.77 11.13
CA ILE A 54 -16.77 -15.80 12.53
C ILE A 54 -16.82 -14.36 13.05
N ARG A 55 -17.93 -14.00 13.70
CA ARG A 55 -18.02 -12.74 14.43
C ARG A 55 -17.10 -12.80 15.64
N ASN A 56 -16.22 -11.82 15.77
CA ASN A 56 -15.46 -11.60 16.98
C ASN A 56 -16.20 -10.54 17.80
N LEU A 57 -16.89 -11.00 18.84
CA LEU A 57 -17.75 -10.16 19.70
C LEU A 57 -16.92 -9.15 20.52
N ASP A 58 -15.66 -9.46 20.83
CA ASP A 58 -14.80 -8.63 21.67
C ASP A 58 -14.14 -7.47 20.88
N SER A 59 -13.92 -7.65 19.58
CA SER A 59 -13.21 -6.66 18.73
C SER A 59 -14.10 -5.84 17.80
N LYS A 60 -15.43 -5.91 17.96
CA LYS A 60 -16.43 -5.27 17.07
C LYS A 60 -16.11 -5.51 15.59
N GLY A 61 -15.98 -6.79 15.22
CA GLY A 61 -15.59 -7.15 13.86
C GLY A 61 -15.77 -8.63 13.54
N SER A 62 -15.22 -9.05 12.41
CA SER A 62 -15.29 -10.42 11.93
C SER A 62 -13.91 -10.93 11.50
N VAL A 63 -13.72 -12.24 11.56
CA VAL A 63 -12.53 -12.91 11.04
C VAL A 63 -12.94 -13.97 10.01
N ALA A 64 -12.29 -13.95 8.85
CA ALA A 64 -12.38 -15.04 7.89
C ALA A 64 -11.30 -16.06 8.21
N LEU A 65 -11.68 -17.33 8.33
CA LEU A 65 -10.81 -18.46 8.63
C LEU A 65 -10.74 -19.41 7.43
N ASP A 66 -9.58 -20.04 7.25
CA ASP A 66 -9.41 -21.16 6.32
C ASP A 66 -9.85 -22.51 6.95
N PRO A 67 -9.86 -23.63 6.18
CA PRO A 67 -10.29 -24.94 6.67
C PRO A 67 -9.53 -25.50 7.88
N ILE A 68 -8.36 -24.95 8.19
CA ILE A 68 -7.55 -25.34 9.35
C ILE A 68 -7.66 -24.34 10.51
N GLY A 69 -8.57 -23.37 10.41
CA GLY A 69 -8.87 -22.38 11.45
C GLY A 69 -7.91 -21.19 11.51
N LYS A 70 -7.02 -21.00 10.53
CA LYS A 70 -6.09 -19.86 10.49
C LYS A 70 -6.80 -18.62 9.97
N THR A 71 -6.56 -17.48 10.61
CA THR A 71 -7.13 -16.19 10.16
C THR A 71 -6.53 -15.75 8.83
N ARG A 72 -7.40 -15.60 7.83
CA ARG A 72 -7.08 -15.11 6.49
C ARG A 72 -7.47 -13.66 6.27
N ALA A 73 -8.50 -13.16 6.95
CA ALA A 73 -8.83 -11.74 6.91
C ALA A 73 -9.43 -11.26 8.23
N ARG A 74 -9.21 -9.99 8.55
CA ARG A 74 -9.75 -9.31 9.73
C ARG A 74 -10.53 -8.07 9.29
N PHE A 75 -11.82 -8.06 9.64
CA PHE A 75 -12.76 -6.99 9.37
C PHE A 75 -13.07 -6.24 10.68
N THR A 76 -13.47 -4.97 10.56
CA THR A 76 -13.90 -4.15 11.70
C THR A 76 -15.20 -3.46 11.32
N ASP A 77 -16.23 -3.59 12.17
CA ASP A 77 -17.54 -2.99 11.93
C ASP A 77 -17.38 -1.47 11.76
N GLY A 78 -17.94 -0.92 10.69
CA GLY A 78 -17.82 0.50 10.33
C GLY A 78 -16.52 0.90 9.63
N ALA A 79 -15.58 -0.01 9.43
CA ALA A 79 -14.34 0.22 8.69
C ALA A 79 -14.39 -0.39 7.28
N ARG A 80 -13.75 0.24 6.32
CA ARG A 80 -13.54 -0.26 4.95
C ARG A 80 -12.21 -0.96 4.77
N THR A 81 -11.21 -0.65 5.59
CA THR A 81 -9.91 -1.31 5.54
C THR A 81 -9.99 -2.72 6.14
N VAL A 82 -9.44 -3.68 5.40
CA VAL A 82 -9.39 -5.09 5.78
C VAL A 82 -7.95 -5.55 5.71
N VAL A 83 -7.47 -6.18 6.78
CA VAL A 83 -6.16 -6.84 6.77
C VAL A 83 -6.34 -8.28 6.34
N ILE A 84 -5.75 -8.64 5.22
CA ILE A 84 -5.70 -9.99 4.68
C ILE A 84 -4.31 -10.58 4.94
N THR A 85 -4.27 -11.81 5.41
CA THR A 85 -3.04 -12.59 5.58
C THR A 85 -2.62 -13.18 4.23
N GLY A 86 -1.57 -12.61 3.64
CA GLY A 86 -1.01 -13.01 2.35
C GLY A 86 0.47 -13.41 2.44
N PRO A 87 1.17 -13.49 1.29
CA PRO A 87 2.61 -13.72 1.25
C PRO A 87 3.37 -12.70 2.10
N GLU A 88 4.46 -13.15 2.72
CA GLU A 88 5.36 -12.26 3.45
C GLU A 88 6.09 -11.33 2.48
N ARG A 89 6.24 -10.08 2.90
CA ARG A 89 6.96 -9.03 2.17
C ARG A 89 7.66 -8.10 3.14
N GLU A 90 8.63 -7.38 2.61
CA GLU A 90 9.46 -6.46 3.36
C GLU A 90 9.37 -5.06 2.76
N PHE A 91 9.25 -4.06 3.63
CA PHE A 91 9.33 -2.66 3.26
C PHE A 91 10.58 -2.02 3.86
N THR A 92 11.25 -1.22 3.04
CA THR A 92 12.41 -0.41 3.46
C THR A 92 12.32 0.97 2.85
N ASP A 93 12.99 1.93 3.48
CA ASP A 93 13.09 3.30 3.00
C ASP A 93 14.55 3.62 2.72
N ARG A 94 14.82 4.20 1.55
CA ARG A 94 16.17 4.57 1.13
C ARG A 94 16.86 5.53 2.11
N VAL A 95 16.09 6.33 2.84
CA VAL A 95 16.60 7.25 3.87
C VAL A 95 17.00 6.50 5.16
N ALA A 96 16.48 5.29 5.38
CA ALA A 96 16.78 4.42 6.50
C ALA A 96 16.92 2.94 6.07
N PRO A 97 17.94 2.60 5.26
CA PRO A 97 18.01 1.30 4.56
C PRO A 97 18.26 0.09 5.47
N LYS A 98 18.57 0.32 6.76
CA LYS A 98 18.75 -0.75 7.76
C LYS A 98 17.47 -1.08 8.51
N LEU A 99 16.50 -0.17 8.47
CA LEU A 99 15.21 -0.34 9.11
C LEU A 99 14.27 -1.01 8.11
N THR A 100 13.64 -2.11 8.54
CA THR A 100 12.72 -2.87 7.70
C THR A 100 11.43 -3.18 8.44
N VAL A 101 10.32 -3.25 7.70
CA VAL A 101 9.05 -3.77 8.21
C VAL A 101 8.72 -5.02 7.41
N ARG A 102 8.81 -6.19 8.06
CA ARG A 102 8.43 -7.49 7.48
C ARG A 102 7.02 -7.83 7.92
N THR A 103 6.15 -8.16 6.97
CA THR A 103 4.73 -8.39 7.28
C THR A 103 4.08 -9.35 6.29
N THR A 104 3.06 -10.07 6.77
CA THR A 104 2.10 -10.82 5.95
C THR A 104 0.77 -10.08 5.78
N ALA A 105 0.67 -8.85 6.32
CA ALA A 105 -0.51 -8.02 6.20
C ALA A 105 -0.61 -7.40 4.80
N TRP A 106 -1.76 -7.58 4.18
CA TRP A 106 -2.19 -6.94 2.94
C TRP A 106 -3.48 -6.16 3.24
N VAL A 107 -3.45 -4.84 3.08
CA VAL A 107 -4.52 -3.94 3.48
C VAL A 107 -5.36 -3.56 2.26
N ARG A 108 -6.57 -4.10 2.19
CA ARG A 108 -7.53 -3.89 1.10
C ARG A 108 -8.65 -2.97 1.54
N LEU A 109 -9.34 -2.36 0.58
CA LEU A 109 -10.50 -1.50 0.81
C LEU A 109 -11.77 -2.22 0.35
N LEU A 110 -12.77 -2.27 1.22
CA LEU A 110 -14.12 -2.71 0.90
C LEU A 110 -14.87 -1.63 0.10
N PRO A 111 -15.86 -1.99 -0.72
CA PRO A 111 -16.73 -1.02 -1.38
C PRO A 111 -17.48 -0.14 -0.38
N GLU A 112 -17.90 -0.71 0.74
CA GLU A 112 -18.69 -0.06 1.79
C GLU A 112 -18.14 -0.42 3.18
N PRO A 113 -18.43 0.37 4.23
CA PRO A 113 -18.06 0.03 5.60
C PRO A 113 -18.56 -1.36 5.99
N TRP A 114 -17.70 -2.16 6.61
CA TRP A 114 -18.05 -3.53 7.00
C TRP A 114 -19.19 -3.55 8.01
N GLN A 115 -20.12 -4.47 7.81
CA GLN A 115 -21.09 -4.92 8.79
C GLN A 115 -21.10 -6.45 8.80
N GLN A 116 -21.62 -7.07 9.86
CA GLN A 116 -21.63 -8.53 9.95
C GLN A 116 -22.33 -9.19 8.75
N ASP A 117 -23.42 -8.61 8.27
CA ASP A 117 -24.22 -9.10 7.16
C ASP A 117 -23.57 -8.82 5.78
N SER A 118 -22.51 -8.00 5.72
CA SER A 118 -21.73 -7.78 4.50
C SER A 118 -21.22 -9.08 3.88
N ALA A 119 -20.91 -10.08 4.70
CA ALA A 119 -20.50 -11.43 4.25
C ALA A 119 -21.57 -12.15 3.41
N THR A 120 -22.83 -11.72 3.47
CA THR A 120 -23.94 -12.32 2.71
C THR A 120 -24.30 -11.53 1.46
N LEU A 121 -23.67 -10.37 1.26
CA LEU A 121 -23.95 -9.51 0.11
C LEU A 121 -23.30 -10.06 -1.17
N PRO A 122 -23.93 -9.88 -2.35
CA PRO A 122 -23.43 -10.45 -3.61
C PRO A 122 -22.01 -10.05 -3.98
N TRP A 123 -21.57 -8.86 -3.58
CA TRP A 123 -20.23 -8.34 -3.90
C TRP A 123 -19.11 -9.02 -3.12
N PHE A 124 -19.40 -9.67 -1.99
CA PHE A 124 -18.37 -10.12 -1.05
C PHE A 124 -17.46 -11.21 -1.64
N ASP A 125 -18.03 -12.23 -2.28
CA ASP A 125 -17.25 -13.35 -2.84
C ASP A 125 -16.37 -12.92 -4.01
N GLU A 126 -16.84 -11.97 -4.82
CA GLU A 126 -16.04 -11.37 -5.89
C GLU A 126 -14.92 -10.51 -5.32
N TRP A 127 -15.25 -9.62 -4.38
CA TRP A 127 -14.27 -8.77 -3.71
C TRP A 127 -13.20 -9.60 -2.99
N MET A 128 -13.56 -10.67 -2.28
CA MET A 128 -12.62 -11.50 -1.54
C MET A 128 -11.66 -12.23 -2.49
N ARG A 129 -12.16 -12.78 -3.61
CA ARG A 129 -11.34 -13.42 -4.64
C ARG A 129 -10.38 -12.43 -5.31
N ALA A 130 -10.84 -11.21 -5.60
CA ALA A 130 -9.98 -10.16 -6.15
C ALA A 130 -8.94 -9.68 -5.12
N SER A 131 -9.32 -9.64 -3.85
CA SER A 131 -8.48 -9.12 -2.77
C SER A 131 -7.28 -10.01 -2.41
N ILE A 132 -7.38 -11.31 -2.74
CA ILE A 132 -6.29 -12.29 -2.64
C ILE A 132 -5.46 -12.40 -3.92
N ASP A 133 -5.72 -11.54 -4.92
CA ASP A 133 -4.78 -11.30 -6.02
C ASP A 133 -3.65 -10.39 -5.53
N TRP A 134 -2.48 -10.99 -5.35
CA TRP A 134 -1.29 -10.32 -4.81
C TRP A 134 -0.58 -9.44 -5.85
N THR A 135 -1.05 -9.40 -7.09
CA THR A 135 -0.47 -8.55 -8.15
C THR A 135 -0.94 -7.10 -8.08
N ILE A 136 -2.06 -6.85 -7.40
CA ILE A 136 -2.61 -5.51 -7.20
C ILE A 136 -1.97 -4.90 -5.95
N PRO A 137 -1.35 -3.71 -6.02
CA PRO A 137 -0.82 -3.02 -4.86
C PRO A 137 -1.90 -2.77 -3.80
N ASP A 138 -1.55 -2.98 -2.53
CA ASP A 138 -2.42 -2.68 -1.40
C ASP A 138 -2.04 -1.32 -0.79
N VAL A 139 -2.71 -0.89 0.29
CA VAL A 139 -2.42 0.40 0.93
C VAL A 139 -0.93 0.54 1.29
N LEU A 140 -0.32 -0.51 1.87
CA LEU A 140 1.07 -0.42 2.34
C LEU A 140 2.03 -0.27 1.15
N GLU A 141 1.82 -1.03 0.08
CA GLU A 141 2.64 -0.87 -1.12
C GLU A 141 2.45 0.52 -1.75
N VAL A 142 1.21 0.99 -1.88
CA VAL A 142 0.90 2.33 -2.39
C VAL A 142 1.58 3.41 -1.55
N ALA A 143 1.59 3.28 -0.23
CA ALA A 143 2.30 4.22 0.66
C ALA A 143 3.80 4.31 0.32
N PHE A 144 4.47 3.17 0.11
CA PHE A 144 5.90 3.16 -0.20
C PHE A 144 6.26 3.69 -1.59
N GLN A 145 5.32 3.73 -2.54
CA GLN A 145 5.54 4.26 -3.90
C GLN A 145 5.93 5.74 -3.95
N TYR A 146 5.78 6.48 -2.84
CA TYR A 146 6.05 7.91 -2.74
C TYR A 146 7.30 8.27 -1.94
N THR A 147 8.02 7.26 -1.43
CA THR A 147 9.25 7.44 -0.65
C THR A 147 10.41 7.95 -1.51
N ALA A 148 11.47 8.43 -0.87
CA ALA A 148 12.61 9.01 -1.58
C ALA A 148 13.29 8.00 -2.52
N GLY A 149 13.46 8.40 -3.78
CA GLY A 149 14.17 7.60 -4.78
C GLY A 149 13.31 6.57 -5.50
N THR A 150 11.99 6.53 -5.27
CA THR A 150 11.09 5.75 -6.12
C THR A 150 11.00 6.34 -7.53
N THR A 151 10.97 5.45 -8.53
CA THR A 151 10.87 5.82 -9.94
C THR A 151 9.50 6.41 -10.26
N ASP A 152 9.50 7.41 -11.13
CA ASP A 152 8.27 8.01 -11.65
C ASP A 152 7.58 7.06 -12.63
N PHE A 153 6.26 6.94 -12.49
CA PHE A 153 5.42 6.29 -13.49
C PHE A 153 4.29 7.19 -13.89
N TYR A 154 3.93 7.06 -15.16
CA TYR A 154 2.94 7.86 -15.85
C TYR A 154 1.86 6.93 -16.39
N ASP A 155 0.62 7.39 -16.40
CA ASP A 155 -0.46 6.72 -17.13
C ASP A 155 -0.40 7.06 -18.63
N ASP A 156 -1.36 6.54 -19.38
CA ASP A 156 -1.44 6.72 -20.83
C ASP A 156 -1.68 8.18 -21.24
N ASP A 157 -2.21 9.01 -20.34
CA ASP A 157 -2.43 10.44 -20.53
C ASP A 157 -1.19 11.28 -20.13
N GLY A 158 -0.12 10.64 -19.68
CA GLY A 158 1.12 11.29 -19.27
C GLY A 158 1.05 11.90 -17.87
N LEU A 159 0.05 11.55 -17.07
CA LEU A 159 -0.06 11.98 -15.68
C LEU A 159 0.84 11.13 -14.79
N ARG A 160 1.69 11.79 -14.01
CA ARG A 160 2.51 11.12 -12.98
C ARG A 160 1.64 10.69 -11.81
N TYR A 161 1.38 9.39 -11.66
CA TYR A 161 0.54 8.87 -10.57
C TYR A 161 1.34 8.27 -9.40
N ARG A 162 2.64 7.96 -9.60
CA ARG A 162 3.56 7.51 -8.55
C ARG A 162 5.01 7.94 -8.80
N GLY A 163 5.82 7.87 -7.75
CA GLY A 163 7.20 8.33 -7.71
C GLY A 163 7.47 9.25 -6.51
N ALA A 164 8.74 9.57 -6.26
CA ALA A 164 9.15 10.23 -5.02
C ALA A 164 8.41 11.56 -4.78
N ALA A 165 7.73 11.67 -3.63
CA ALA A 165 7.04 12.88 -3.24
C ALA A 165 7.90 13.77 -2.35
N LYS A 166 7.72 15.08 -2.47
CA LYS A 166 8.29 16.09 -1.57
C LYS A 166 7.26 16.46 -0.50
N PHE A 167 7.69 17.10 0.59
CA PHE A 167 6.73 17.66 1.54
C PHE A 167 6.14 18.99 1.04
N GLY A 168 7.00 19.82 0.46
CA GLY A 168 6.65 21.15 -0.04
C GLY A 168 7.90 21.96 -0.35
N PRO A 169 7.74 23.12 -1.01
CA PRO A 169 8.86 24.02 -1.30
C PRO A 169 9.53 24.53 -0.02
N LEU A 170 10.84 24.74 -0.08
CA LEU A 170 11.60 25.34 1.01
C LEU A 170 11.29 26.84 1.07
N ARG A 171 10.96 27.33 2.25
CA ARG A 171 10.71 28.76 2.50
C ARG A 171 11.98 29.46 2.95
N GLY A 172 11.94 30.80 2.95
CA GLY A 172 13.08 31.63 3.37
C GLY A 172 13.49 31.48 4.83
N ASP A 173 12.61 30.93 5.68
CA ASP A 173 12.89 30.65 7.09
C ASP A 173 13.50 29.26 7.34
N GLY A 174 13.83 28.51 6.28
CA GLY A 174 14.45 27.19 6.37
C GLY A 174 13.47 26.04 6.59
N PHE A 175 12.18 26.33 6.78
CA PHE A 175 11.13 25.31 6.89
C PHE A 175 10.44 25.10 5.54
N ARG A 176 9.78 23.95 5.36
CA ARG A 176 9.00 23.68 4.15
C ARG A 176 7.56 24.12 4.31
N SER A 177 6.95 24.59 3.22
CA SER A 177 5.54 24.98 3.22
C SER A 177 4.64 23.78 3.47
N ILE A 178 3.74 23.91 4.43
CA ILE A 178 2.59 23.02 4.65
C ILE A 178 1.47 23.45 3.69
N GLY A 179 0.63 22.51 3.24
CA GLY A 179 -0.56 22.81 2.43
C GLY A 179 -0.67 22.01 1.14
N ALA A 180 0.37 21.28 0.71
CA ALA A 180 0.31 20.48 -0.50
C ALA A 180 -0.60 19.24 -0.33
N ASP A 181 -1.56 19.07 -1.22
CA ASP A 181 -2.53 17.95 -1.25
C ASP A 181 -2.24 16.97 -2.41
N PHE A 182 -2.99 15.87 -2.49
CA PHE A 182 -2.85 14.85 -3.55
C PHE A 182 -2.85 15.47 -4.96
N HIS A 183 -3.71 16.45 -5.21
CA HIS A 183 -3.86 17.08 -6.52
C HIS A 183 -2.65 17.97 -6.88
N ASP A 184 -1.93 18.52 -5.89
CA ASP A 184 -0.67 19.26 -6.11
C ASP A 184 0.48 18.30 -6.49
N TYR A 185 0.52 17.12 -5.88
CA TYR A 185 1.47 16.07 -6.28
C TYR A 185 1.27 15.65 -7.74
N LEU A 186 0.00 15.42 -8.11
CA LEU A 186 -0.41 14.99 -9.44
C LEU A 186 -0.28 16.11 -10.48
N GLY A 187 -0.32 17.38 -10.07
CA GLY A 187 -0.39 18.51 -10.99
C GLY A 187 -1.76 18.61 -11.67
N LEU A 188 -2.83 18.26 -10.95
CA LEU A 188 -4.20 18.21 -11.48
C LEU A 188 -5.10 19.22 -10.77
N ASP A 189 -5.89 19.94 -11.56
CA ASP A 189 -7.06 20.62 -11.02
C ASP A 189 -8.12 19.58 -10.65
N TRP A 190 -8.80 19.77 -9.53
CA TRP A 190 -9.72 18.77 -8.99
C TRP A 190 -11.09 19.36 -8.64
N THR A 191 -12.14 18.63 -9.00
CA THR A 191 -13.51 18.91 -8.56
C THR A 191 -13.96 17.83 -7.59
N PHE A 192 -14.28 18.21 -6.37
CA PHE A 192 -14.78 17.30 -5.33
C PHE A 192 -16.23 16.87 -5.62
N PRO A 193 -16.73 15.77 -5.02
CA PRO A 193 -18.08 15.28 -5.26
C PRO A 193 -19.20 16.30 -4.98
N ASP A 194 -18.96 17.25 -4.08
CA ASP A 194 -19.88 18.35 -3.77
C ASP A 194 -19.86 19.50 -4.81
N GLY A 195 -19.07 19.35 -5.88
CA GLY A 195 -18.89 20.35 -6.94
C GLY A 195 -17.84 21.41 -6.63
N THR A 196 -17.20 21.38 -5.45
CA THR A 196 -16.14 22.32 -5.10
C THR A 196 -14.95 22.13 -6.03
N PHE A 197 -14.54 23.17 -6.73
CA PHE A 197 -13.35 23.17 -7.56
C PHE A 197 -12.12 23.66 -6.77
N HIS A 198 -10.98 23.02 -6.98
CA HIS A 198 -9.70 23.49 -6.47
C HIS A 198 -8.59 23.25 -7.49
N ALA A 199 -7.93 24.32 -7.90
CA ALA A 199 -6.78 24.22 -8.79
C ALA A 199 -5.57 23.65 -8.05
N HIS A 200 -4.68 22.97 -8.78
CA HIS A 200 -3.36 22.66 -8.23
C HIS A 200 -2.51 23.92 -8.10
N THR A 201 -1.56 23.87 -7.18
CA THR A 201 -0.59 24.94 -6.93
C THR A 201 0.73 24.55 -7.63
N PRO A 202 1.13 25.21 -8.74
CA PRO A 202 2.31 24.81 -9.50
C PRO A 202 3.62 24.81 -8.69
N SER A 203 3.74 25.69 -7.69
CA SER A 203 4.90 25.73 -6.79
C SER A 203 4.99 24.55 -5.81
N GLN A 204 3.92 23.75 -5.70
CA GLN A 204 3.84 22.54 -4.89
C GLN A 204 3.86 21.26 -5.75
N ALA A 205 4.12 21.37 -7.06
CA ALA A 205 4.17 20.22 -7.96
C ALA A 205 5.01 19.05 -7.40
N GLY A 206 4.43 17.86 -7.36
CA GLY A 206 5.07 16.66 -6.81
C GLY A 206 5.23 16.66 -5.29
N SER A 207 4.49 17.50 -4.56
CA SER A 207 4.52 17.58 -3.10
C SER A 207 3.22 17.10 -2.46
N VAL A 208 3.32 16.49 -1.28
CA VAL A 208 2.20 16.21 -0.37
C VAL A 208 2.65 16.41 1.08
N ASP A 209 1.87 17.15 1.86
CA ASP A 209 2.05 17.19 3.31
C ASP A 209 1.48 15.94 4.00
N CYS A 210 1.50 15.89 5.34
CA CYS A 210 1.09 14.70 6.11
C CYS A 210 -0.34 14.23 5.78
N SER A 211 -1.29 15.16 5.67
CA SER A 211 -2.70 14.84 5.39
C SER A 211 -2.97 14.75 3.89
N GLY A 212 -2.27 15.53 3.07
CA GLY A 212 -2.27 15.36 1.61
C GLY A 212 -1.75 13.98 1.19
N TYR A 213 -0.78 13.44 1.91
CA TYR A 213 -0.24 12.10 1.69
C TYR A 213 -1.27 11.00 2.00
N ILE A 214 -2.01 11.14 3.11
CA ILE A 214 -3.14 10.24 3.42
C ILE A 214 -4.19 10.30 2.33
N ARG A 215 -4.55 11.49 1.85
CA ARG A 215 -5.54 11.67 0.77
C ARG A 215 -5.05 11.16 -0.58
N LEU A 216 -3.74 11.21 -0.84
CA LEU A 216 -3.13 10.61 -2.02
C LEU A 216 -3.24 9.08 -1.95
N VAL A 217 -2.81 8.47 -0.84
CA VAL A 217 -2.84 7.02 -0.65
C VAL A 217 -4.29 6.52 -0.58
N TYR A 218 -5.06 6.92 0.42
CA TYR A 218 -6.40 6.40 0.65
C TYR A 218 -7.46 6.95 -0.31
N GLY A 219 -7.38 8.23 -0.64
CA GLY A 219 -8.36 8.88 -1.50
C GLY A 219 -8.12 8.55 -2.97
N TYR A 220 -7.15 9.24 -3.57
CA TYR A 220 -6.90 9.15 -5.01
C TYR A 220 -6.50 7.75 -5.46
N ARG A 221 -5.56 7.09 -4.75
CA ARG A 221 -5.01 5.80 -5.19
C ARG A 221 -5.87 4.60 -4.80
N MET A 222 -6.53 4.63 -3.64
CA MET A 222 -7.35 3.51 -3.15
C MET A 222 -8.86 3.72 -3.34
N GLY A 223 -9.30 4.91 -3.73
CA GLY A 223 -10.70 5.19 -4.10
C GLY A 223 -11.62 5.56 -2.93
N MET A 224 -11.09 6.02 -1.79
CA MET A 224 -11.94 6.62 -0.75
C MET A 224 -12.39 8.02 -1.16
N GLU A 225 -13.62 8.37 -0.80
CA GLU A 225 -14.14 9.70 -1.13
C GLU A 225 -13.34 10.80 -0.42
N LEU A 226 -13.16 11.92 -1.11
CA LEU A 226 -12.45 13.09 -0.61
C LEU A 226 -13.40 14.28 -0.53
N THR A 227 -13.25 15.10 0.50
CA THR A 227 -14.00 16.34 0.65
C THR A 227 -13.10 17.52 1.02
N ARG A 228 -13.57 18.75 0.77
CA ARG A 228 -13.00 19.98 1.31
C ARG A 228 -13.68 20.47 2.57
N ALA A 229 -14.90 20.01 2.85
CA ALA A 229 -15.52 20.22 4.13
C ALA A 229 -14.71 19.52 5.23
N SER A 230 -14.96 19.90 6.48
CA SER A 230 -14.26 19.31 7.63
C SER A 230 -14.66 17.87 7.97
N GLY A 231 -15.35 17.17 7.07
CA GLY A 231 -15.78 15.78 7.25
C GLY A 231 -17.05 15.64 8.09
N ASN A 232 -17.81 14.61 7.76
CA ASN A 232 -19.04 14.17 8.44
C ASN A 232 -19.03 12.65 8.72
N GLY A 233 -17.88 11.99 8.53
CA GLY A 233 -17.74 10.54 8.60
C GLY A 233 -17.80 9.79 7.26
N ASP A 234 -18.15 10.45 6.14
CA ASP A 234 -18.33 9.74 4.86
C ASP A 234 -17.10 9.84 3.93
N ALA A 235 -16.43 10.98 3.95
CA ALA A 235 -15.30 11.29 3.08
C ALA A 235 -14.09 11.81 3.88
N ILE A 236 -12.88 11.62 3.36
CA ILE A 236 -11.64 12.07 3.98
C ILE A 236 -11.53 13.60 3.82
N PRO A 237 -11.53 14.38 4.91
CA PRO A 237 -11.35 15.84 4.85
C PRO A 237 -9.88 16.22 4.58
N ARG A 238 -9.62 17.51 4.32
CA ARG A 238 -8.27 18.00 3.97
C ARG A 238 -7.31 18.06 5.16
N VAL A 239 -7.81 18.46 6.33
CA VAL A 239 -6.98 18.81 7.50
C VAL A 239 -6.78 17.59 8.39
N ALA A 240 -5.56 17.35 8.88
CA ALA A 240 -5.24 16.19 9.73
C ALA A 240 -6.16 16.06 10.95
N ASP A 241 -6.45 17.17 11.65
CA ASP A 241 -7.38 17.24 12.78
C ASP A 241 -8.81 16.80 12.40
N ASP A 242 -9.26 17.21 11.21
CA ASP A 242 -10.56 16.81 10.69
C ASP A 242 -10.58 15.33 10.33
N ILE A 243 -9.49 14.80 9.77
CA ILE A 243 -9.41 13.35 9.46
C ILE A 243 -9.45 12.55 10.76
N ALA A 244 -8.70 12.97 11.78
CA ALA A 244 -8.65 12.31 13.07
C ALA A 244 -10.04 12.27 13.73
N LYS A 245 -10.68 13.43 13.85
CA LYS A 245 -11.92 13.61 14.63
C LYS A 245 -13.20 13.28 13.86
N ARG A 246 -13.21 13.49 12.54
CA ARG A 246 -14.41 13.48 11.68
C ARG A 246 -14.26 12.72 10.36
N GLY A 247 -13.10 12.10 10.13
CA GLY A 247 -12.89 11.24 8.97
C GLY A 247 -13.73 9.96 9.01
N PRO A 248 -13.72 9.18 7.93
CA PRO A 248 -14.45 7.92 7.84
C PRO A 248 -13.90 6.84 8.77
N GLY A 249 -14.63 5.73 8.87
CA GLY A 249 -14.22 4.60 9.68
C GLY A 249 -14.44 4.79 11.18
N VAL A 250 -13.67 4.05 11.98
CA VAL A 250 -13.84 3.97 13.44
C VAL A 250 -12.62 4.43 14.22
N LEU A 251 -12.85 5.00 15.39
CA LEU A 251 -11.79 5.33 16.35
C LEU A 251 -11.30 4.06 17.06
N ILE A 252 -9.99 3.86 17.03
CA ILE A 252 -9.29 2.85 17.82
C ILE A 252 -8.79 3.46 19.13
N ALA A 253 -8.36 4.72 19.11
CA ALA A 253 -8.04 5.49 20.30
C ALA A 253 -8.40 6.96 20.07
N SER A 254 -8.80 7.66 21.13
CA SER A 254 -9.25 9.06 21.07
C SER A 254 -8.50 10.01 22.00
N THR A 255 -7.55 9.50 22.78
CA THR A 255 -6.70 10.28 23.68
C THR A 255 -5.29 9.69 23.74
N THR A 256 -4.30 10.47 24.13
CA THR A 256 -2.92 9.99 24.32
C THR A 256 -2.82 8.79 25.25
N LYS A 257 -3.63 8.75 26.32
CA LYS A 257 -3.65 7.60 27.24
C LYS A 257 -4.20 6.37 26.55
N GLU A 258 -5.35 6.48 25.89
CA GLU A 258 -5.93 5.36 25.14
C GLU A 258 -5.01 4.87 24.03
N ALA A 259 -4.35 5.77 23.30
CA ALA A 259 -3.45 5.44 22.20
C ALA A 259 -2.26 4.59 22.67
N ARG A 260 -1.71 4.89 23.85
CA ARG A 260 -0.66 4.07 24.48
C ARG A 260 -1.18 2.74 25.00
N ASP A 261 -2.31 2.77 25.71
CA ASP A 261 -2.90 1.56 26.32
C ASP A 261 -3.39 0.56 25.25
N ARG A 262 -3.73 1.04 24.06
CA ARG A 262 -4.32 0.26 22.96
C ARG A 262 -3.40 0.15 21.75
N ILE A 263 -2.11 0.37 21.92
CA ILE A 263 -1.14 0.29 20.82
C ILE A 263 -1.13 -1.09 20.14
N ASP A 264 -1.43 -2.15 20.91
CA ASP A 264 -1.55 -3.53 20.42
C ASP A 264 -2.86 -3.81 19.66
N ASP A 265 -3.86 -2.91 19.74
CA ASP A 265 -5.10 -3.01 18.94
C ASP A 265 -4.92 -2.49 17.52
N LEU A 266 -3.81 -1.79 17.26
CA LEU A 266 -3.49 -1.24 15.95
C LEU A 266 -3.24 -2.36 14.93
N ARG A 267 -3.60 -2.09 13.69
CA ARG A 267 -3.40 -2.98 12.55
C ARG A 267 -2.73 -2.22 11.43
N PRO A 268 -1.85 -2.86 10.63
CA PRO A 268 -1.27 -2.21 9.47
C PRO A 268 -2.36 -1.57 8.60
N GLY A 269 -2.13 -0.32 8.19
CA GLY A 269 -3.11 0.52 7.52
C GLY A 269 -3.79 1.55 8.43
N ASP A 270 -3.90 1.30 9.74
CA ASP A 270 -4.52 2.28 10.65
C ASP A 270 -3.82 3.64 10.55
N LEU A 271 -4.61 4.71 10.61
CA LEU A 271 -4.10 6.06 10.68
C LEU A 271 -3.74 6.40 12.12
N VAL A 272 -2.59 7.02 12.30
CA VAL A 272 -2.10 7.51 13.59
C VAL A 272 -1.90 9.01 13.52
N PHE A 273 -2.36 9.71 14.55
CA PHE A 273 -2.43 11.16 14.60
C PHE A 273 -1.75 11.69 15.85
N PHE A 274 -1.10 12.83 15.70
CA PHE A 274 -0.22 13.38 16.72
C PHE A 274 -0.56 14.83 17.03
N ASP A 275 -0.77 15.12 18.31
CA ASP A 275 -0.53 16.46 18.86
C ASP A 275 0.96 16.59 19.14
N ALA A 276 1.66 17.04 18.10
CA ALA A 276 3.11 17.20 18.10
C ALA A 276 3.57 18.46 18.85
N ASP A 277 2.69 19.46 18.98
CA ASP A 277 3.05 20.80 19.43
C ASP A 277 2.49 21.11 20.84
N GLY A 278 1.63 20.24 21.40
CA GLY A 278 1.03 20.38 22.72
C GLY A 278 -0.08 21.43 22.77
N GLU A 279 -0.67 21.74 21.62
CA GLU A 279 -1.67 22.80 21.44
C GLU A 279 -3.12 22.25 21.41
N ASP A 280 -3.32 21.00 21.84
CA ASP A 280 -4.63 20.33 21.89
C ASP A 280 -5.29 20.25 20.50
N ARG A 281 -4.44 20.05 19.49
CA ARG A 281 -4.83 19.92 18.08
C ARG A 281 -3.93 18.90 17.40
N ILE A 282 -4.46 18.19 16.42
CA ILE A 282 -3.64 17.29 15.60
C ILE A 282 -2.88 18.09 14.53
N HIS A 283 -1.56 18.01 14.55
CA HIS A 283 -0.66 18.68 13.60
C HIS A 283 0.00 17.72 12.61
N HIS A 284 0.06 16.42 12.96
CA HIS A 284 0.72 15.43 12.13
C HIS A 284 -0.07 14.13 12.05
N ALA A 285 0.14 13.38 10.97
CA ALA A 285 -0.53 12.12 10.73
C ALA A 285 0.37 11.15 9.95
N GLY A 286 0.12 9.85 10.11
CA GLY A 286 0.82 8.79 9.42
C GLY A 286 -0.02 7.52 9.26
N ILE A 287 0.55 6.55 8.56
CA ILE A 287 -0.05 5.23 8.33
C ILE A 287 0.78 4.21 9.12
N TYR A 288 0.14 3.48 10.03
CA TYR A 288 0.78 2.43 10.81
C TYR A 288 1.13 1.24 9.93
N LEU A 289 2.35 0.71 10.09
CA LEU A 289 2.89 -0.35 9.24
C LEU A 289 2.95 -1.72 9.94
N GLY A 290 2.91 -1.73 11.27
CA GLY A 290 3.18 -2.91 12.08
C GLY A 290 4.44 -2.75 12.92
N ILE A 291 5.08 -3.88 13.21
CA ILE A 291 6.32 -3.95 13.98
C ILE A 291 7.51 -4.01 13.01
N ASP A 292 8.54 -3.21 13.27
CA ASP A 292 9.77 -3.23 12.48
C ASP A 292 10.78 -4.29 12.95
N SER A 293 11.94 -4.34 12.27
CA SER A 293 13.05 -5.24 12.58
C SER A 293 13.69 -5.02 13.96
N GLU A 294 13.41 -3.90 14.63
CA GLU A 294 13.91 -3.58 15.97
C GLU A 294 12.87 -3.89 17.06
N GLY A 295 11.64 -4.25 16.68
CA GLY A 295 10.55 -4.57 17.59
C GLY A 295 9.64 -3.38 17.90
N ASP A 296 9.75 -2.28 17.17
CA ASP A 296 9.00 -1.06 17.42
C ASP A 296 7.76 -0.90 16.54
N HIS A 297 6.73 -0.24 17.09
CA HIS A 297 5.50 0.09 16.39
C HIS A 297 5.76 1.23 15.39
N ARG A 298 5.96 0.86 14.13
CA ARG A 298 6.44 1.73 13.05
C ARG A 298 5.30 2.34 12.25
N PHE A 299 5.45 3.61 11.87
CA PHE A 299 4.56 4.27 10.93
C PHE A 299 5.32 4.98 9.80
N ILE A 300 4.65 5.21 8.67
CA ILE A 300 5.13 6.05 7.57
C ILE A 300 4.37 7.37 7.55
N SER A 301 5.06 8.49 7.34
CA SER A 301 4.41 9.79 7.20
C SER A 301 5.20 10.73 6.30
N SER A 302 4.49 11.65 5.63
CA SER A 302 5.15 12.76 4.92
C SER A 302 5.44 13.90 5.89
N ARG A 303 6.71 14.30 5.99
CA ARG A 303 7.12 15.40 6.89
C ARG A 303 8.20 16.29 6.30
N GLY A 304 8.21 17.55 6.74
CA GLY A 304 9.11 18.58 6.22
C GLY A 304 10.59 18.31 6.49
N THR A 305 10.91 17.69 7.63
CA THR A 305 12.29 17.48 8.11
C THR A 305 13.13 16.54 7.25
N VAL A 306 12.48 15.63 6.50
CA VAL A 306 13.13 14.74 5.51
C VAL A 306 12.66 15.01 4.08
N ASN A 307 11.78 15.99 3.89
CA ASN A 307 11.16 16.36 2.62
C ASN A 307 10.35 15.24 1.93
N GLY A 308 9.41 14.62 2.64
CA GLY A 308 8.47 13.68 2.03
C GLY A 308 8.16 12.47 2.92
N PRO A 309 7.48 11.46 2.36
CA PRO A 309 7.15 10.20 3.03
C PRO A 309 8.40 9.41 3.46
N THR A 310 8.43 8.99 4.72
CA THR A 310 9.53 8.20 5.28
C THR A 310 9.09 7.36 6.48
N ILE A 311 9.85 6.30 6.78
CA ILE A 311 9.79 5.55 8.06
C ILE A 311 10.99 5.83 8.97
N SER A 312 11.92 6.68 8.52
CA SER A 312 13.21 6.91 9.19
C SER A 312 13.06 7.52 10.58
N ASP A 313 14.14 7.51 11.35
CA ASP A 313 14.22 8.20 12.63
C ASP A 313 14.91 9.56 12.56
N ILE A 314 15.30 9.97 11.35
CA ILE A 314 15.98 11.23 11.10
C ILE A 314 15.02 12.38 11.42
N ASN A 315 15.44 13.25 12.33
CA ASN A 315 14.69 14.41 12.80
C ASN A 315 13.28 14.06 13.32
N GLY A 316 13.15 12.89 13.96
CA GLY A 316 11.93 12.41 14.60
C GLY A 316 11.73 10.91 14.36
N ALA A 317 11.82 10.12 15.43
CA ALA A 317 11.67 8.66 15.37
C ALA A 317 10.25 8.27 14.94
N SER A 318 10.10 7.49 13.87
CA SER A 318 8.77 7.10 13.35
C SER A 318 8.17 5.92 14.10
N ILE A 319 8.28 5.95 15.43
CA ILE A 319 7.80 4.90 16.35
C ILE A 319 6.72 5.42 17.28
N LEU A 320 5.84 4.53 17.74
CA LEU A 320 4.72 4.86 18.63
C LEU A 320 4.96 4.44 20.09
N ASN A 321 5.86 3.50 20.34
CA ASN A 321 6.11 2.84 21.63
C ASN A 321 7.39 3.34 22.36
N GLY A 322 7.89 4.53 22.00
CA GLY A 322 9.10 5.12 22.59
C GLY A 322 8.86 6.42 23.38
N ASP A 323 9.96 7.14 23.66
CA ASP A 323 9.94 8.44 24.35
C ASP A 323 10.22 9.63 23.41
N GLY A 324 10.27 9.38 22.11
CA GLY A 324 10.48 10.39 21.08
C GLY A 324 9.29 11.33 20.89
N HIS A 325 9.50 12.36 20.07
CA HIS A 325 8.50 13.39 19.78
C HIS A 325 7.15 12.81 19.32
N TYR A 326 7.14 11.91 18.34
CA TYR A 326 5.90 11.30 17.84
C TYR A 326 5.27 10.32 18.83
N ALA A 327 6.05 9.46 19.49
CA ALA A 327 5.51 8.56 20.51
C ALA A 327 4.88 9.31 21.69
N LYS A 328 5.41 10.49 22.06
CA LYS A 328 4.82 11.34 23.10
C LYS A 328 3.52 12.02 22.66
N GLY A 329 3.47 12.47 21.41
CA GLY A 329 2.31 13.15 20.82
C GLY A 329 1.24 12.22 20.25
N PHE A 330 1.45 10.90 20.21
CA PHE A 330 0.47 9.95 19.67
C PHE A 330 -0.83 9.99 20.47
N GLU A 331 -1.92 10.40 19.83
CA GLU A 331 -3.16 10.74 20.51
C GLU A 331 -4.38 10.01 19.95
N ILE A 332 -4.53 9.99 18.63
CA ILE A 332 -5.70 9.40 17.99
C ILE A 332 -5.24 8.31 17.03
N ALA A 333 -5.96 7.20 17.02
CA ALA A 333 -5.84 6.16 16.02
C ALA A 333 -7.20 5.89 15.39
N ARG A 334 -7.24 5.76 14.06
CA ARG A 334 -8.46 5.54 13.28
C ARG A 334 -8.24 4.45 12.25
N ARG A 335 -9.21 3.55 12.14
CA ARG A 335 -9.27 2.53 11.10
C ARG A 335 -10.35 2.93 10.10
N PHE A 336 -9.92 3.30 8.90
CA PHE A 336 -10.81 3.62 7.79
C PHE A 336 -11.64 2.45 7.36
#